data_AF-A0A452HLE9-F1
#
_entry.id   AF-A0A452HLE9-F1
#
_cell.length_a   1.000
_cell.length_b   1.000
_cell.length_c   1.000
_cell.angle_alpha   90.00
_cell.angle_beta   90.00
_cell.angle_gamma   90.00
#
_symmetry.space_group_name_H-M   'P 1'
#
loop_
_entity.id
_entity.type
_entity.pdbx_description
1 polymer ?
#
loop_
_entity_poly.entity_id
_entity_poly.type
_entity_poly.pdbx_seq_one_letter_code
_entity_poly.pdbx_strand_id
1 'polypeptide(L)'
;AQGPPRPLLPLGLGTSHCTGTPAPTSTPCNDKTITRPFSPLSLFNGSEVAVKRFLPNSHLSTVIIRDNTSVQRIQEIKVNHLEETRIKRSHFYEHLKKKFLSDQQKKISRWKKESDKFGKILELINQRTKNLAIASASLTMRKSQEGSQKTIPKKEATMMFEK
;
A
#
# COMPACT_ATOMS: atom_id res chain seq x y z
N ALA A 1 -27.79 5.84 -10.42
CA ALA A 1 -26.51 6.35 -9.89
C ALA A 1 -26.81 7.13 -8.61
N GLN A 2 -26.49 6.54 -7.45
CA GLN A 2 -26.65 7.18 -6.13
C GLN A 2 -25.25 7.52 -5.63
N GLY A 3 -25.00 8.82 -5.43
CA GLY A 3 -23.73 9.33 -4.92
C GLY A 3 -23.55 9.04 -3.43
N PRO A 4 -22.31 9.17 -2.89
CA PRO A 4 -22.02 8.85 -1.50
C PRO A 4 -22.57 9.92 -0.54
N PRO A 5 -22.94 9.55 0.70
CA PRO A 5 -23.47 10.49 1.67
C PRO A 5 -22.38 11.40 2.27
N ARG A 6 -22.77 12.66 2.50
CA ARG A 6 -22.00 13.77 3.08
C ARG A 6 -21.65 13.50 4.55
N PRO A 7 -20.45 13.85 5.04
CA PRO A 7 -20.15 13.85 6.48
C PRO A 7 -20.80 15.05 7.19
N LEU A 8 -21.43 14.79 8.34
CA LEU A 8 -21.93 15.79 9.28
C LEU A 8 -20.77 16.32 10.13
N LEU A 9 -20.57 17.64 10.15
CA LEU A 9 -19.66 18.32 11.06
C LEU A 9 -20.43 18.74 12.34
N PRO A 10 -19.86 18.57 13.54
CA PRO A 10 -20.46 19.11 14.76
C PRO A 10 -20.22 20.63 14.87
N LEU A 11 -21.30 21.33 15.18
CA LEU A 11 -21.36 22.75 15.56
C LEU A 11 -20.79 22.96 16.97
N GLY A 12 -19.89 23.95 17.08
CA GLY A 12 -19.77 24.94 18.15
C GLY A 12 -19.61 24.49 19.61
N LEU A 13 -18.44 24.80 20.20
CA LEU A 13 -18.36 25.20 21.61
C LEU A 13 -17.54 26.50 21.68
N GLY A 14 -18.23 27.61 21.98
CA GLY A 14 -17.60 28.90 22.25
C GLY A 14 -16.90 28.87 23.61
N THR A 15 -15.66 29.34 23.64
CA THR A 15 -14.91 29.58 24.87
C THR A 15 -15.10 31.04 25.28
N SER A 16 -15.88 31.27 26.34
CA SER A 16 -15.98 32.57 27.00
C SER A 16 -14.82 32.79 27.97
N HIS A 17 -14.30 34.02 27.96
CA HIS A 17 -13.33 34.57 28.90
C HIS A 17 -13.73 34.43 30.37
N CYS A 18 -12.76 34.08 31.22
CA CYS A 18 -12.67 34.61 32.60
C CYS A 18 -11.20 34.88 32.93
N THR A 19 -10.87 36.16 33.09
CA THR A 19 -9.65 36.68 33.71
C THR A 19 -9.76 36.58 35.23
N GLY A 20 -8.66 36.25 35.93
CA GLY A 20 -8.57 36.43 37.38
C GLY A 20 -7.48 35.60 38.07
N THR A 21 -6.31 36.19 38.28
CA THR A 21 -5.29 35.83 39.28
C THR A 21 -5.47 36.83 40.44
N PRO A 22 -5.11 36.58 41.74
CA PRO A 22 -3.98 35.78 42.21
C PRO A 22 -4.16 34.91 43.47
N ALA A 23 -3.11 34.13 43.75
CA ALA A 23 -2.90 33.20 44.87
C ALA A 23 -2.99 33.85 46.27
N PRO A 24 -3.01 33.02 47.35
CA PRO A 24 -1.74 32.80 48.08
C PRO A 24 -1.54 31.39 48.72
N THR A 25 -0.25 30.99 48.73
CA THR A 25 0.52 30.27 49.78
C THR A 25 0.27 28.78 50.14
N SER A 26 1.30 27.98 49.82
CA SER A 26 1.94 26.87 50.58
C SER A 26 1.14 25.65 51.06
N THR A 27 1.41 24.48 50.44
CA THR A 27 2.02 23.31 51.11
C THR A 27 2.49 22.28 50.07
N PRO A 28 3.64 21.59 50.24
CA PRO A 28 4.14 20.63 49.28
C PRO A 28 3.67 19.21 49.65
N CYS A 29 2.62 18.72 49.00
CA CYS A 29 2.34 17.28 48.98
C CYS A 29 3.05 16.67 47.79
N ASN A 30 4.27 16.21 48.04
CA ASN A 30 4.90 15.18 47.23
C ASN A 30 4.03 13.93 47.32
N ASP A 31 3.31 13.58 46.26
CA ASP A 31 3.03 12.17 46.03
C ASP A 31 3.14 11.88 44.54
N LYS A 32 4.12 11.02 44.24
CA LYS A 32 4.45 10.59 42.89
C LYS A 32 3.24 9.86 42.34
N THR A 33 2.52 10.50 41.42
CA THR A 33 1.45 9.86 40.66
C THR A 33 2.11 8.83 39.74
N ILE A 34 2.36 7.64 40.27
CA ILE A 34 2.54 6.44 39.46
C ILE A 34 1.15 6.18 38.89
N THR A 35 0.90 6.70 37.70
CA THR A 35 -0.17 6.26 36.81
C THR A 35 0.08 4.78 36.54
N ARG A 36 -0.37 3.93 37.46
CA ARG A 36 -0.41 2.49 37.26
C ARG A 36 -1.37 2.25 36.10
N PRO A 37 -1.00 1.39 35.13
CA PRO A 37 -1.89 1.06 34.03
C PRO A 37 -3.21 0.57 34.65
N PHE A 38 -4.30 1.25 34.29
CA PHE A 38 -5.66 0.90 34.68
C PHE A 38 -5.98 -0.49 34.14
N SER A 39 -5.58 -1.51 34.90
CA SER A 39 -6.04 -2.87 34.69
C SER A 39 -7.43 -2.94 35.35
N PRO A 40 -8.51 -3.25 34.61
CA PRO A 40 -9.85 -3.34 35.19
C PRO A 40 -9.91 -4.32 36.37
N LEU A 41 -8.97 -5.27 36.45
CA LEU A 41 -8.79 -6.20 37.56
C LEU A 41 -8.40 -5.54 38.88
N SER A 42 -7.60 -4.46 38.88
CA SER A 42 -7.14 -3.83 40.13
C SER A 42 -8.21 -2.96 40.80
N LEU A 43 -9.11 -2.37 39.99
CA LEU A 43 -10.22 -1.55 40.49
C LEU A 43 -11.23 -2.42 41.26
N PHE A 44 -11.53 -3.61 40.73
CA PHE A 44 -12.50 -4.53 41.33
C PHE A 44 -11.96 -5.22 42.59
N ASN A 45 -10.67 -5.58 42.64
CA ASN A 45 -10.05 -6.09 43.87
C ASN A 45 -10.13 -5.07 45.02
N GLY A 46 -9.99 -3.76 44.73
CA GLY A 46 -10.19 -2.71 45.72
C GLY A 46 -11.65 -2.61 46.19
N SER A 47 -12.61 -2.81 45.28
CA SER A 47 -14.04 -2.76 45.58
C SER A 47 -14.50 -3.92 46.47
N GLU A 48 -13.98 -5.14 46.27
CA GLU A 48 -14.35 -6.31 47.08
C GLU A 48 -13.94 -6.10 48.55
N VAL A 49 -12.71 -5.63 48.77
CA VAL A 49 -12.18 -5.33 50.10
C VAL A 49 -12.96 -4.19 50.74
N ALA A 50 -13.32 -3.15 49.98
CA ALA A 50 -14.16 -2.07 50.46
C ALA A 50 -15.54 -2.56 50.91
N VAL A 51 -16.23 -3.38 50.10
CA VAL A 51 -17.56 -3.92 50.44
C VAL A 51 -17.51 -4.79 51.70
N LYS A 52 -16.47 -5.61 51.89
CA LYS A 52 -16.26 -6.38 53.13
C LYS A 52 -15.98 -5.51 54.36
N ARG A 53 -15.35 -4.34 54.18
CA ARG A 53 -15.09 -3.36 55.26
C ARG A 53 -16.35 -2.58 55.64
N PHE A 54 -17.14 -2.15 54.66
CA PHE A 54 -18.37 -1.40 54.88
C PHE A 54 -19.55 -2.27 55.33
N LEU A 55 -19.57 -3.54 54.91
CA LEU A 55 -20.65 -4.49 55.22
C LEU A 55 -20.12 -5.82 55.78
N PRO A 56 -19.47 -5.83 56.95
CA PRO A 56 -18.86 -7.03 57.51
C PRO A 56 -19.88 -8.14 57.75
N ASN A 57 -19.59 -9.38 57.31
CA ASN A 57 -20.40 -10.59 57.55
C ASN A 57 -21.87 -10.52 57.10
N SER A 58 -22.25 -9.51 56.32
CA SER A 58 -23.61 -9.40 55.79
C SER A 58 -23.80 -10.32 54.59
N HIS A 59 -24.99 -10.91 54.46
CA HIS A 59 -25.38 -11.64 53.26
C HIS A 59 -25.31 -10.75 52.00
N LEU A 60 -25.66 -9.46 52.15
CA LEU A 60 -25.60 -8.46 51.09
C LEU A 60 -24.19 -8.30 50.50
N SER A 61 -23.14 -8.28 51.33
CA SER A 61 -21.75 -8.21 50.85
C SER A 61 -21.41 -9.39 49.93
N THR A 62 -21.88 -10.60 50.26
CA THR A 62 -21.60 -11.82 49.50
C THR A 62 -22.31 -11.80 48.15
N VAL A 63 -23.56 -11.33 48.12
CA VAL A 63 -24.33 -11.16 46.88
C VAL A 63 -23.67 -10.14 45.96
N ILE A 64 -23.31 -8.95 46.47
CA ILE A 64 -22.66 -7.89 45.68
C ILE A 64 -21.35 -8.39 45.05
N ILE A 65 -20.52 -9.08 45.84
CA ILE A 65 -19.23 -9.58 45.35
C ILE A 65 -19.46 -10.62 44.25
N ARG A 66 -20.36 -11.58 44.48
CA ARG A 66 -20.68 -12.63 43.49
C ARG A 66 -21.19 -12.04 42.19
N ASP A 67 -22.10 -11.07 42.26
CA ASP A 67 -22.71 -10.47 41.07
C ASP A 67 -21.69 -9.66 40.28
N ASN A 68 -20.83 -8.89 40.96
CA ASN A 68 -19.75 -8.16 40.30
C ASN A 68 -18.75 -9.11 39.61
N THR A 69 -18.35 -10.20 40.26
CA THR A 69 -17.50 -11.22 39.64
C THR A 69 -18.18 -11.88 38.44
N SER A 70 -19.48 -12.13 38.51
CA SER A 70 -20.26 -12.68 37.40
C SER A 70 -20.32 -11.72 36.21
N VAL A 71 -20.63 -10.44 36.46
CA VAL A 71 -20.63 -9.39 35.44
C VAL A 71 -19.26 -9.25 34.79
N GLN A 72 -18.19 -9.26 35.58
CA GLN A 72 -16.83 -9.21 35.07
C GLN A 72 -16.52 -10.38 34.13
N ARG A 73 -16.83 -11.62 34.54
CA ARG A 73 -16.62 -12.81 33.69
C ARG A 73 -17.36 -12.69 32.36
N ILE A 74 -18.60 -12.20 32.39
CA ILE A 74 -19.40 -11.99 31.16
C ILE A 74 -18.74 -10.92 30.27
N GLN A 75 -18.24 -9.83 30.85
CA GLN A 75 -17.54 -8.79 30.10
C GLN A 75 -16.24 -9.31 29.46
N GLU A 76 -15.44 -10.08 30.20
CA GLU A 76 -14.21 -10.68 29.69
C GLU A 76 -14.50 -11.60 28.49
N ILE A 77 -15.52 -12.47 28.59
CA ILE A 77 -15.95 -13.33 27.49
C ILE A 77 -16.34 -12.50 26.26
N LYS A 78 -17.10 -11.41 26.44
CA LYS A 78 -17.50 -10.52 25.35
C LYS A 78 -16.31 -9.85 24.67
N VAL A 79 -15.36 -9.35 25.46
CA VAL A 79 -14.14 -8.70 24.95
C VAL A 79 -13.27 -9.70 24.19
N ASN A 80 -13.06 -10.90 24.75
CA ASN A 80 -12.27 -11.95 24.11
C ASN A 80 -12.89 -12.37 22.78
N HIS A 81 -14.22 -12.57 22.73
CA HIS A 81 -14.90 -12.94 21.50
C HIS A 81 -14.82 -11.83 20.42
N LEU A 82 -14.95 -10.57 20.83
CA LEU A 82 -14.78 -9.43 19.93
C LEU A 82 -13.35 -9.39 19.36
N GLU A 83 -12.35 -9.61 20.21
CA GLU A 83 -10.95 -9.60 19.82
C GLU A 83 -10.62 -10.75 18.86
N GLU A 84 -11.08 -11.97 19.14
CA GLU A 84 -10.95 -13.10 18.21
C GLU A 84 -11.57 -12.79 16.84
N THR A 85 -12.75 -12.19 16.84
CA THR A 85 -13.45 -11.81 15.60
C THR A 85 -12.66 -10.73 14.84
N ARG A 86 -12.11 -9.75 15.54
CA ARG A 86 -11.26 -8.70 14.98
C ARG A 86 -10.00 -9.29 14.35
N ILE A 87 -9.34 -10.20 15.04
CA ILE A 87 -8.14 -10.91 14.58
C ILE A 87 -8.46 -11.73 13.33
N LYS A 88 -9.51 -12.56 13.36
CA LYS A 88 -9.94 -13.38 12.20
C LYS A 88 -10.23 -12.51 10.99
N ARG A 89 -10.98 -11.40 11.18
CA ARG A 89 -11.29 -10.45 10.11
C ARG A 89 -10.02 -9.80 9.54
N SER A 90 -9.11 -9.39 10.41
CA SER A 90 -7.82 -8.79 10.01
C SER A 90 -7.00 -9.76 9.15
N HIS A 91 -6.83 -11.01 9.61
CA HIS A 91 -6.12 -12.03 8.84
C HIS A 91 -6.76 -12.33 7.49
N PHE A 92 -8.09 -12.41 7.45
CA PHE A 92 -8.81 -12.64 6.19
C PHE A 92 -8.60 -11.48 5.21
N TYR A 93 -8.67 -10.23 5.69
CA TYR A 93 -8.42 -9.06 4.86
C TYR A 93 -6.99 -9.03 4.33
N GLU A 94 -5.98 -9.29 5.17
CA GLU A 94 -4.59 -9.35 4.74
C GLU A 94 -4.35 -10.47 3.73
N HIS A 95 -4.98 -11.63 3.92
CA HIS A 95 -4.94 -12.72 2.94
C HIS A 95 -5.48 -12.27 1.58
N LEU A 96 -6.68 -11.67 1.55
CA LEU A 96 -7.28 -11.17 0.31
C LEU A 96 -6.42 -10.11 -0.37
N LYS A 97 -5.90 -9.15 0.40
CA LYS A 97 -5.01 -8.10 -0.08
C LYS A 97 -3.74 -8.69 -0.70
N LYS A 98 -3.09 -9.62 -0.01
CA LYS A 98 -1.88 -10.31 -0.51
C LYS A 98 -2.18 -11.09 -1.79
N LYS A 99 -3.27 -11.86 -1.81
CA LYS A 99 -3.70 -12.67 -2.96
C LYS A 99 -3.98 -11.77 -4.16
N PHE A 100 -4.74 -10.70 -3.97
CA PHE A 100 -5.05 -9.73 -5.01
C PHE A 100 -3.78 -9.07 -5.56
N LEU A 101 -2.93 -8.50 -4.70
CA LEU A 101 -1.69 -7.86 -5.13
C LEU A 101 -0.76 -8.83 -5.86
N SER A 102 -0.62 -10.06 -5.38
CA SER A 102 0.19 -11.11 -6.04
C SER A 102 -0.35 -11.44 -7.43
N ASP A 103 -1.67 -11.59 -7.57
CA ASP A 103 -2.31 -11.86 -8.85
C ASP A 103 -2.12 -10.71 -9.84
N GLN A 104 -2.30 -9.46 -9.40
CA GLN A 104 -2.06 -8.28 -10.25
C GLN A 104 -0.59 -8.20 -10.68
N GLN A 105 0.34 -8.41 -9.75
CA GLN A 105 1.77 -8.39 -10.06
C GLN A 105 2.15 -9.46 -11.09
N LYS A 106 1.58 -10.68 -10.95
CA LYS A 106 1.78 -11.76 -11.93
C LYS A 106 1.21 -11.40 -13.29
N LYS A 107 0.02 -10.79 -13.36
CA LYS A 107 -0.58 -10.34 -14.63
C LYS A 107 0.29 -9.29 -15.31
N ILE A 108 0.68 -8.24 -14.58
CA ILE A 108 1.56 -7.19 -15.10
C ILE A 108 2.89 -7.79 -15.58
N SER A 109 3.48 -8.71 -14.82
CA SER A 109 4.73 -9.37 -15.20
C SER A 109 4.58 -10.20 -16.48
N ARG A 110 3.43 -10.87 -16.68
CA ARG A 110 3.13 -11.62 -17.91
C ARG A 110 2.95 -10.69 -19.10
N TRP A 111 2.17 -9.61 -18.93
CA TRP A 111 1.95 -8.63 -19.99
C TRP A 111 3.23 -7.94 -20.40
N LYS A 112 4.09 -7.57 -19.44
CA LYS A 112 5.41 -6.99 -19.74
C LYS A 112 6.26 -7.95 -20.57
N LYS A 113 6.34 -9.22 -20.18
CA LYS A 113 7.07 -10.24 -20.95
C LYS A 113 6.55 -10.39 -22.37
N GLU A 114 5.24 -10.36 -22.57
CA GLU A 114 4.64 -10.47 -23.90
C GLU A 114 4.89 -9.20 -24.74
N SER A 115 4.74 -8.03 -24.12
CA SER A 115 5.07 -6.74 -24.73
C SER A 115 6.53 -6.68 -25.17
N ASP A 116 7.47 -7.17 -24.36
CA ASP A 116 8.89 -7.20 -24.68
C ASP A 116 9.18 -8.09 -25.90
N LYS A 117 8.45 -9.20 -26.08
CA LYS A 117 8.58 -10.04 -27.28
C LYS A 117 8.16 -9.29 -28.53
N PHE A 118 7.00 -8.62 -28.49
CA PHE A 118 6.53 -7.81 -29.61
C PHE A 118 7.51 -6.67 -29.91
N GLY A 119 8.05 -6.01 -28.89
CA GLY A 119 9.08 -4.99 -29.04
C GLY A 119 10.32 -5.50 -29.79
N LYS A 120 10.82 -6.70 -29.44
CA LYS A 120 11.96 -7.33 -30.14
C LYS A 120 11.63 -7.68 -31.59
N ILE A 121 10.43 -8.18 -31.86
CA ILE A 121 10.00 -8.51 -33.24
C ILE A 121 9.93 -7.23 -34.07
N LEU A 122 9.34 -6.16 -33.53
CA LEU A 122 9.26 -4.87 -34.21
C LEU A 122 10.65 -4.29 -34.50
N GLU A 123 11.58 -4.41 -33.55
CA GLU A 123 12.95 -3.95 -33.75
C GLU A 123 13.68 -4.74 -34.84
N LEU A 124 13.49 -6.06 -34.89
CA LEU A 124 14.05 -6.91 -35.95
C LEU A 124 13.49 -6.53 -37.34
N ILE A 125 12.18 -6.28 -37.43
CA ILE A 125 11.54 -5.84 -38.67
C ILE A 125 12.11 -4.47 -39.10
N ASN A 126 12.22 -3.53 -38.17
CA ASN A 126 12.79 -2.21 -38.44
C ASN A 126 14.23 -2.30 -38.97
N GLN A 127 15.06 -3.14 -38.33
CA GLN A 127 16.45 -3.35 -38.73
C GLN A 127 16.56 -4.00 -40.12
N ARG A 128 15.74 -5.02 -40.41
CA ARG A 128 15.70 -5.66 -41.74
C ARG A 128 15.29 -4.67 -42.82
N THR A 129 14.29 -3.84 -42.57
CA THR A 129 13.83 -2.81 -43.51
C THR A 129 14.93 -1.79 -43.81
N LYS A 130 15.65 -1.32 -42.78
CA LYS A 130 16.82 -0.43 -42.96
C LYS A 130 17.91 -1.08 -43.81
N ASN A 131 18.26 -2.33 -43.52
CA ASN A 131 19.29 -3.06 -44.26
C ASN A 131 18.89 -3.28 -45.73
N LEU A 132 17.64 -3.61 -46.00
CA LEU A 132 17.12 -3.75 -47.36
C LEU A 132 17.16 -2.43 -48.13
N ALA A 133 16.83 -1.31 -47.49
CA ALA A 133 16.92 0.01 -48.11
C ALA A 133 18.36 0.37 -48.48
N ILE A 134 19.31 0.11 -47.56
CA ILE A 134 20.75 0.33 -47.80
C ILE A 134 21.24 -0.56 -48.96
N ALA A 135 20.95 -1.86 -48.92
CA ALA A 135 21.36 -2.80 -49.95
C ALA A 135 20.78 -2.45 -51.33
N SER A 136 19.51 -2.03 -51.36
CA SER A 136 18.86 -1.55 -52.58
C SER A 136 19.57 -0.33 -53.13
N ALA A 137 19.86 0.68 -52.30
CA ALA A 137 20.61 1.87 -52.70
C ALA A 137 22.02 1.54 -53.22
N SER A 138 22.75 0.62 -52.56
CA SER A 138 24.07 0.16 -53.02
C SER A 138 24.00 -0.56 -54.37
N LEU A 139 22.96 -1.37 -54.61
CA LEU A 139 22.75 -2.04 -55.89
C LEU A 139 22.51 -1.05 -57.03
N THR A 140 21.69 0.00 -56.80
CA THR A 140 21.44 1.03 -57.81
C THR A 140 22.72 1.77 -58.19
N MET A 141 23.55 2.11 -57.20
CA MET A 141 24.84 2.77 -57.44
C MET A 141 25.81 1.89 -58.25
N ARG A 142 25.90 0.60 -57.92
CA ARG A 142 26.76 -0.36 -58.65
C ARG A 142 26.31 -0.56 -60.10
N LYS A 143 25.00 -0.68 -60.33
CA LYS A 143 24.42 -0.82 -61.67
C LYS A 143 24.66 0.42 -62.55
N SER A 144 24.65 1.61 -61.95
CA SER A 144 25.03 2.85 -62.64
C SER A 144 26.52 2.87 -63.05
N GLN A 145 27.40 2.33 -62.22
CA GLN A 145 28.84 2.25 -62.49
C GLN A 145 29.21 1.19 -63.55
N GLU A 146 28.54 0.03 -63.57
CA GLU A 146 28.72 -1.01 -64.60
C GLU A 146 28.21 -0.57 -65.97
N GLY A 147 27.17 0.28 -66.03
CA GLY A 147 26.72 0.91 -67.28
C GLY A 147 27.77 1.83 -67.92
N SER A 148 28.70 2.37 -67.13
CA SER A 148 29.75 3.29 -67.59
C SER A 148 31.04 2.58 -68.06
N GLN A 149 31.26 1.31 -67.69
CA GLN A 149 32.45 0.54 -68.12
C GLN A 149 32.28 -0.18 -69.48
N LYS A 150 31.08 -0.17 -70.09
CA LYS A 150 30.81 -0.90 -71.35
C LYS A 150 31.12 -0.11 -72.63
N THR A 151 31.76 1.07 -72.54
CA THR A 151 32.18 1.86 -73.71
C THR A 151 33.67 2.17 -73.66
N ILE A 152 34.52 1.17 -73.89
CA ILE A 152 35.87 1.41 -74.39
C ILE A 152 35.88 0.93 -75.85
N PRO A 153 35.82 1.83 -76.85
CA PRO A 153 36.01 1.41 -78.23
C PRO A 153 37.48 1.05 -78.45
N LYS A 154 37.72 -0.23 -78.74
CA LYS A 154 38.97 -0.76 -79.26
C LYS A 154 39.16 -0.12 -80.66
N LYS A 155 40.05 0.86 -80.79
CA LYS A 155 40.42 1.41 -82.11
C LYS A 155 41.35 0.41 -82.80
N GLU A 156 40.80 -0.37 -83.72
CA GLU A 156 41.58 -1.00 -84.79
C GLU A 156 42.11 0.11 -85.71
N ALA A 157 43.43 0.25 -85.80
CA ALA A 157 44.09 1.00 -86.84
C ALA A 157 44.59 0.00 -87.89
N THR A 158 43.78 -0.21 -88.92
CA THR A 158 44.18 -0.82 -90.20
C THR A 158 43.82 0.17 -91.29
N MET A 159 44.77 0.41 -92.21
CA MET A 159 44.72 1.13 -93.50
C MET A 159 45.79 2.24 -93.57
N MET A 160 46.66 2.35 -94.57
CA MET A 160 46.93 1.60 -95.81
C MET A 160 48.36 1.91 -96.26
N PHE A 161 48.92 0.97 -97.03
CA PHE A 161 50.13 1.08 -97.83
C PHE A 161 49.83 1.82 -99.16
N GLU A 162 50.88 2.05 -99.97
CA GLU A 162 50.96 2.63 -101.34
C GLU A 162 51.17 4.16 -101.42
N LYS A 163 52.15 4.71 -102.16
CA LYS A 163 53.00 4.21 -103.25
C LYS A 163 54.32 4.99 -103.30
#